data_AF-A0AAU6SR19-F1
#
_entry.id   AF-A0AAU6SR19-F1
#
_cell.length_a   1.000
_cell.length_b   1.000
_cell.length_c   1.000
_cell.angle_alpha   90.00
_cell.angle_beta   90.00
_cell.angle_gamma   90.00
#
_symmetry.space_group_name_H-M   'P 1'
#
loop_
_entity.id
_entity.type
_entity.pdbx_description
1 polymer ?
#
loop_
_entity_poly.entity_id
_entity_poly.type
_entity_poly.pdbx_seq_one_letter_code
_entity_poly.pdbx_strand_id
1 'polypeptide(L)'
;MKKLNIPTTKGHIEVPAFFVDEVNGLCVTMVQFGSFEVTHTKSGHKIIGGFERFANAVRHMLSIYLAMQEAGIEPDSDMDSLKKEIIESNHECKHLDGLSIKGYINIIKPIMGFCGEFPWEGGDEGPHAEIEKLMRKINEVNGVEMA
;
A
#
# COMPACT_ATOMS: atom_id res chain seq x y z
N MET A 1 -13.71 5.84 12.37
CA MET A 1 -12.47 6.11 11.61
C MET A 1 -11.32 6.00 12.59
N LYS A 2 -10.38 5.07 12.38
CA LYS A 2 -9.21 4.92 13.24
C LYS A 2 -8.21 6.04 12.90
N LYS A 3 -7.35 6.40 13.84
CA LYS A 3 -6.27 7.37 13.63
C LYS A 3 -4.93 6.66 13.71
N LEU A 4 -3.94 7.21 13.01
CA LEU A 4 -2.55 6.77 13.11
C LEU A 4 -1.68 7.94 13.55
N ASN A 5 -0.72 7.65 14.42
CA ASN A 5 0.28 8.62 14.81
C ASN A 5 1.44 8.61 13.81
N ILE A 6 1.70 9.74 13.15
CA ILE A 6 2.75 9.83 12.14
C ILE A 6 3.87 10.79 12.59
N PRO A 7 5.14 10.48 12.28
CA PRO A 7 6.26 11.38 12.53
C PRO A 7 6.27 12.54 11.53
N THR A 8 6.60 13.73 12.03
CA THR A 8 6.74 14.97 11.28
C THR A 8 8.00 15.70 11.73
N THR A 9 8.40 16.76 11.03
CA THR A 9 9.51 17.63 11.45
C THR A 9 9.26 18.36 12.77
N LYS A 10 8.01 18.44 13.23
CA LYS A 10 7.60 19.14 14.47
C LYS A 10 7.24 18.18 15.62
N GLY A 11 7.51 16.89 15.48
CA GLY A 11 7.07 15.86 16.42
C GLY A 11 6.09 14.91 15.76
N HIS A 12 4.99 14.55 16.43
CA HIS A 12 4.01 13.61 15.89
C HIS A 12 2.64 14.25 15.76
N ILE A 13 1.86 13.81 14.77
CA ILE A 13 0.47 14.22 14.59
C ILE A 13 -0.42 13.00 14.39
N GLU A 14 -1.65 13.07 14.89
CA GLU A 14 -2.65 12.06 14.56
C GLU A 14 -3.33 12.41 13.23
N VAL A 15 -3.35 11.45 12.31
CA VAL A 15 -4.05 11.57 11.03
C VAL A 15 -5.11 10.49 10.88
N PRO A 16 -6.19 10.74 10.12
CA PRO A 16 -7.13 9.69 9.77
C PRO A 16 -6.44 8.56 9.00
N ALA A 17 -6.76 7.33 9.40
CA ALA A 17 -6.19 6.13 8.82
C ALA A 17 -7.28 5.10 8.50
N PHE A 18 -7.15 4.51 7.32
CA PHE A 18 -7.98 3.42 6.85
C PHE A 18 -7.18 2.13 6.88
N PHE A 19 -7.76 1.12 7.52
CA PHE A 19 -7.19 -0.21 7.65
C PHE A 19 -8.08 -1.16 6.87
N VAL A 20 -7.45 -2.15 6.26
CA VAL A 20 -8.14 -3.25 5.59
C VAL A 20 -7.93 -4.48 6.44
N ASP A 21 -9.02 -5.21 6.70
CA ASP A 21 -8.94 -6.48 7.43
C ASP A 21 -8.00 -7.43 6.69
N GLU A 22 -7.28 -8.27 7.42
CA GLU A 22 -6.29 -9.22 6.85
C GLU A 22 -5.04 -8.60 6.21
N VAL A 23 -4.91 -7.27 6.25
CA VAL A 23 -3.74 -6.52 5.76
C VAL A 23 -3.01 -5.91 6.95
N ASN A 24 -2.08 -6.68 7.51
CA ASN A 24 -1.26 -6.24 8.65
C ASN A 24 -0.08 -5.36 8.18
N GLY A 25 0.47 -4.56 9.09
CA GLY A 25 1.65 -3.72 8.82
C GLY A 25 1.41 -2.49 7.93
N LEU A 26 0.35 -2.46 7.13
CA LEU A 26 0.07 -1.37 6.18
C LEU A 26 -1.32 -0.75 6.38
N CYS A 27 -1.43 0.56 6.13
CA CYS A 27 -2.69 1.28 6.13
C CYS A 27 -2.65 2.44 5.12
N VAL A 28 -3.81 3.02 4.81
CA VAL A 28 -3.91 4.25 4.02
C VAL A 28 -4.15 5.44 4.95
N THR A 29 -3.28 6.44 4.91
CA THR A 29 -3.41 7.69 5.67
C THR A 29 -3.69 8.87 4.76
N MET A 30 -4.39 9.88 5.29
CA MET A 30 -4.57 11.19 4.64
C MET A 30 -3.83 12.26 5.45
N VAL A 31 -2.58 12.54 5.07
CA VAL A 31 -1.72 13.51 5.79
C VAL A 31 -2.01 14.94 5.37
N GLN A 32 -2.38 15.14 4.11
CA GLN A 32 -2.83 16.41 3.55
C GLN A 32 -4.21 16.21 2.92
N PHE A 33 -5.07 17.23 3.00
CA PHE A 33 -6.39 17.16 2.40
C PHE A 33 -6.30 16.82 0.90
N GLY A 34 -6.99 15.75 0.49
CA GLY A 34 -6.98 15.28 -0.89
C GLY A 34 -5.72 14.53 -1.32
N SER A 35 -4.82 14.17 -0.39
CA SER A 35 -3.62 13.39 -0.68
C SER A 35 -3.52 12.18 0.24
N PHE A 36 -3.49 11.00 -0.37
CA PHE A 36 -3.46 9.71 0.30
C PHE A 36 -2.09 9.06 0.17
N GLU A 37 -1.72 8.32 1.22
CA GLU A 37 -0.42 7.66 1.34
C GLU A 37 -0.60 6.25 1.92
N VAL A 38 0.20 5.30 1.43
CA VAL A 38 0.38 3.99 2.05
C VAL A 38 1.44 4.13 3.12
N THR A 39 1.06 3.80 4.35
CA THR A 39 1.83 4.08 5.55
C THR A 39 2.01 2.80 6.36
N HIS A 40 3.23 2.59 6.84
CA HIS A 40 3.54 1.50 7.75
C HIS A 40 2.91 1.76 9.11
N THR A 41 2.07 0.84 9.59
CA THR A 41 1.22 1.03 10.77
C THR A 41 2.03 1.23 12.05
N LYS A 42 3.10 0.46 12.22
CA LYS A 42 3.88 0.46 13.46
C LYS A 42 4.77 1.70 13.63
N SER A 43 5.30 2.22 12.51
CA SER A 43 6.23 3.37 12.54
C SER A 43 5.62 4.69 12.10
N GLY A 44 4.41 4.66 11.53
CA GLY A 44 3.76 5.84 10.94
C GLY A 44 4.48 6.40 9.71
N HIS A 45 5.53 5.73 9.20
CA HIS A 45 6.29 6.23 8.06
C HIS A 45 5.60 5.87 6.74
N LYS A 46 5.59 6.84 5.83
CA LYS A 46 5.17 6.64 4.44
C LYS A 46 6.05 5.61 3.73
N ILE A 47 5.42 4.62 3.10
CA ILE A 47 6.04 3.73 2.11
C ILE A 47 5.99 4.40 0.73
N ILE A 48 4.77 4.75 0.31
CA ILE A 48 4.48 5.41 -0.96
C ILE A 48 3.26 6.32 -0.81
N GLY A 49 3.14 7.37 -1.61
CA GLY A 49 2.02 8.31 -1.46
C GLY A 49 2.06 9.43 -2.48
N GLY A 50 1.10 10.35 -2.35
CA GLY A 50 0.81 11.37 -3.35
C GLY A 50 -0.35 10.97 -4.28
N PHE A 51 -1.22 10.06 -3.83
CA PHE A 51 -2.41 9.67 -4.58
C PHE A 51 -3.52 10.70 -4.34
N GLU A 52 -4.18 11.23 -5.37
CA GLU A 52 -5.32 12.14 -5.17
C GLU A 52 -6.61 11.36 -4.87
N ARG A 53 -6.66 10.09 -5.27
CA ARG A 53 -7.79 9.18 -5.05
C ARG A 53 -7.48 8.11 -4.00
N PHE A 54 -8.36 8.02 -3.01
CA PHE A 54 -8.30 7.02 -1.96
C PHE A 54 -8.25 5.57 -2.49
N ALA A 55 -9.08 5.25 -3.49
CA ALA A 55 -9.10 3.91 -4.09
C ALA A 55 -7.75 3.50 -4.68
N ASN A 56 -7.02 4.44 -5.29
CA ASN A 56 -5.68 4.16 -5.82
C ASN A 56 -4.71 3.83 -4.67
N ALA A 57 -4.70 4.62 -3.61
CA ALA A 57 -3.87 4.32 -2.43
C ALA A 57 -4.18 2.94 -1.85
N VAL A 58 -5.47 2.56 -1.77
CA VAL A 58 -5.88 1.22 -1.33
C VAL A 58 -5.35 0.15 -2.28
N ARG A 59 -5.54 0.30 -3.61
CA ARG A 59 -5.00 -0.65 -4.58
C ARG A 59 -3.50 -0.87 -4.40
N HIS A 60 -2.73 0.23 -4.35
CA HIS A 60 -1.28 0.18 -4.17
C HIS A 60 -0.90 -0.48 -2.83
N MET A 61 -1.64 -0.22 -1.76
CA MET A 61 -1.43 -0.89 -0.47
C MET A 61 -1.60 -2.41 -0.60
N LEU A 62 -2.68 -2.88 -1.24
CA LEU A 62 -2.95 -4.31 -1.39
C LEU A 62 -1.93 -5.00 -2.30
N SER A 63 -1.54 -4.37 -3.41
CA SER A 63 -0.48 -4.87 -4.31
C SER A 63 0.86 -5.00 -3.59
N ILE A 64 1.25 -4.00 -2.80
CA ILE A 64 2.50 -4.04 -2.02
C ILE A 64 2.42 -5.12 -0.95
N TYR A 65 1.29 -5.26 -0.26
CA TYR A 65 1.10 -6.30 0.75
C TYR A 65 1.29 -7.70 0.15
N LEU A 66 0.61 -8.00 -0.96
CA LEU A 66 0.75 -9.29 -1.64
C LEU A 66 2.18 -9.52 -2.15
N ALA A 67 2.85 -8.47 -2.65
CA ALA A 67 4.25 -8.56 -3.04
C ALA A 67 5.18 -8.87 -1.85
N MET A 68 4.91 -8.31 -0.66
CA MET A 68 5.64 -8.67 0.56
C MET A 68 5.44 -10.14 0.91
N GLN A 69 4.21 -10.66 0.80
CA GLN A 69 3.93 -12.08 1.00
C GLN A 69 4.66 -12.97 -0.02
N GLU A 70 4.65 -12.61 -1.31
CA GLU A 70 5.38 -13.33 -2.37
C GLU A 70 6.90 -13.36 -2.09
N ALA A 71 7.44 -12.25 -1.60
CA ALA A 71 8.86 -12.12 -1.26
C ALA A 71 9.24 -12.68 0.13
N GLY A 72 8.28 -13.16 0.93
CA GLY A 72 8.52 -13.64 2.30
C GLY A 72 8.93 -12.54 3.30
N ILE A 73 8.49 -11.30 3.06
CA ILE A 73 8.76 -10.11 3.89
C ILE A 73 7.63 -9.95 4.90
N GLU A 74 7.96 -9.76 6.18
CA GLU A 74 6.99 -9.57 7.26
C GLU A 74 6.56 -8.10 7.36
N PRO A 75 5.31 -7.74 6.98
CA PRO A 75 4.88 -6.35 6.93
C PRO A 75 4.79 -5.67 8.30
N ASP A 76 4.65 -6.42 9.41
CA ASP A 76 4.57 -5.87 10.78
C ASP A 76 5.93 -5.81 11.51
N SER A 77 7.01 -6.07 10.77
CA SER A 77 8.38 -5.87 11.26
C SER A 77 8.65 -4.40 11.62
N ASP A 78 9.71 -4.12 12.38
CA ASP A 78 10.09 -2.72 12.59
C ASP A 78 10.52 -2.07 11.27
N MET A 79 10.41 -0.74 11.19
CA MET A 79 10.63 -0.02 9.94
C MET A 79 12.02 -0.21 9.33
N ASP A 80 13.05 -0.40 10.17
CA ASP A 80 14.41 -0.53 9.68
C ASP A 80 14.65 -1.93 9.13
N SER A 81 14.12 -2.96 9.79
CA SER A 81 14.06 -4.33 9.26
C SER A 81 13.26 -4.39 7.96
N LEU A 82 12.05 -3.82 7.93
CA LEU A 82 11.19 -3.79 6.74
C LEU A 82 11.91 -3.12 5.55
N LYS A 83 12.53 -1.96 5.78
CA LYS A 83 13.32 -1.28 4.75
C LYS A 83 14.46 -2.15 4.25
N LYS A 84 15.18 -2.81 5.14
CA LYS A 84 16.30 -3.69 4.78
C LYS A 84 15.82 -4.84 3.90
N GLU A 85 14.76 -5.53 4.31
CA GLU A 85 14.17 -6.63 3.55
C GLU A 85 13.69 -6.19 2.16
N ILE A 86 13.03 -5.02 2.06
CA ILE A 86 12.61 -4.44 0.78
C ILE A 86 13.82 -4.11 -0.11
N ILE A 87 14.91 -3.57 0.46
CA ILE A 87 16.10 -3.17 -0.30
C ILE A 87 16.90 -4.38 -0.80
N GLU A 88 16.98 -5.43 0.00
CA GLU A 88 17.73 -6.66 -0.27
C GLU A 88 16.94 -7.62 -1.17
N SER A 89 15.60 -7.52 -1.18
CA SER A 89 14.75 -8.34 -2.04
C SER A 89 14.83 -7.90 -3.51
N ASN A 90 15.26 -8.85 -4.36
CA ASN A 90 15.16 -8.75 -5.81
C ASN A 90 14.04 -9.65 -6.36
N HIS A 91 13.12 -10.11 -5.51
CA HIS A 91 12.02 -10.97 -5.93
C HIS A 91 11.08 -10.19 -6.86
N GLU A 92 10.90 -10.69 -8.08
CA GLU A 92 9.95 -10.13 -9.05
C GLU A 92 8.53 -10.55 -8.66
N CYS A 93 7.69 -9.56 -8.36
CA CYS A 93 6.36 -9.80 -7.82
C CYS A 93 5.31 -9.71 -8.93
N LYS A 94 4.43 -10.71 -9.05
CA LYS A 94 3.41 -10.70 -10.12
C LYS A 94 2.43 -9.55 -9.93
N HIS A 95 2.19 -9.15 -8.68
CA HIS A 95 1.27 -8.09 -8.30
C HIS A 95 1.85 -6.68 -8.47
N LEU A 96 3.11 -6.59 -8.89
CA LEU A 96 3.82 -5.35 -9.24
C LEU A 96 4.36 -5.40 -10.68
N ASP A 97 3.66 -6.11 -11.57
CA ASP A 97 4.01 -6.22 -13.00
C ASP A 97 5.43 -6.77 -13.26
N GLY A 98 5.86 -7.72 -12.43
CA GLY A 98 7.20 -8.33 -12.50
C GLY A 98 8.31 -7.45 -11.91
N LEU A 99 7.96 -6.33 -11.28
CA LEU A 99 8.94 -5.51 -10.58
C LEU A 99 9.19 -6.04 -9.17
N SER A 100 10.40 -5.81 -8.65
CA SER A 100 10.64 -5.92 -7.21
C SER A 100 9.96 -4.77 -6.47
N ILE A 101 9.67 -4.96 -5.17
CA ILE A 101 9.04 -3.92 -4.34
C ILE A 101 9.86 -2.63 -4.37
N LYS A 102 11.19 -2.73 -4.28
CA LYS A 102 12.10 -1.59 -4.42
C LYS A 102 11.98 -0.92 -5.78
N GLY A 103 11.97 -1.70 -6.87
CA GLY A 103 11.80 -1.19 -8.23
C GLY A 103 10.49 -0.43 -8.39
N TYR A 104 9.39 -1.02 -7.91
CA TYR A 104 8.06 -0.44 -7.94
C TYR A 104 7.97 0.89 -7.18
N ILE A 105 8.47 0.94 -5.93
CA ILE A 105 8.47 2.17 -5.13
C ILE A 105 9.26 3.27 -5.84
N ASN A 106 10.39 2.94 -6.46
CA ASN A 106 11.24 3.90 -7.18
C ASN A 106 10.63 4.38 -8.50
N ILE A 107 9.77 3.59 -9.13
CA ILE A 107 9.07 3.96 -10.37
C ILE A 107 7.84 4.82 -10.08
N ILE A 108 7.05 4.44 -9.09
CA ILE A 108 5.81 5.16 -8.76
C ILE A 108 6.10 6.51 -8.09
N LYS A 109 7.15 6.63 -7.25
CA LYS A 109 7.55 7.92 -6.62
C LYS A 109 7.71 9.10 -7.62
N PRO A 110 8.44 8.95 -8.74
CA PRO A 110 8.61 10.02 -9.73
C PRO A 110 7.45 10.16 -10.73
N ILE A 111 6.69 9.09 -10.99
CA ILE A 111 5.63 9.09 -12.03
C ILE A 111 4.32 9.75 -11.55
N MET A 112 4.07 9.80 -10.24
CA MET A 112 2.83 10.39 -9.69
C MET A 112 2.73 11.93 -9.79
N GLY A 113 3.71 12.60 -10.43
CA GLY A 113 3.50 13.96 -10.94
C GLY A 113 2.73 14.02 -12.27
N PHE A 114 2.53 12.90 -12.97
CA PHE A 114 2.07 12.92 -14.38
C PHE A 114 1.15 11.79 -14.86
N CYS A 115 0.81 10.75 -14.09
CA CYS A 115 0.07 9.61 -14.65
C CYS A 115 -1.37 9.45 -14.12
N GLY A 116 -2.33 9.71 -15.02
CA GLY A 116 -3.46 8.79 -15.24
C GLY A 116 -4.73 8.99 -14.41
N GLU A 117 -4.95 10.14 -13.78
CA GLU A 117 -6.17 10.46 -13.01
C GLU A 117 -7.43 10.76 -13.86
N PHE A 118 -7.50 10.26 -15.12
CA PHE A 118 -8.62 10.49 -16.04
C PHE A 118 -9.61 9.30 -16.12
N PRO A 119 -10.88 9.54 -16.50
CA PRO A 119 -12.00 8.97 -15.78
C PRO A 119 -12.64 7.77 -16.51
N TRP A 120 -12.93 6.74 -15.73
CA TRP A 120 -13.80 5.60 -16.03
C TRP A 120 -13.31 4.62 -17.10
N GLU A 121 -12.68 3.53 -16.67
CA GLU A 121 -12.89 2.22 -17.31
C GLU A 121 -14.02 1.53 -16.54
N GLY A 122 -14.81 0.67 -17.21
CA GLY A 122 -16.13 0.20 -16.76
C GLY A 122 -16.15 -0.46 -15.36
N GLY A 123 -17.34 -0.87 -14.91
CA GLY A 123 -17.53 -1.50 -13.58
C GLY A 123 -16.55 -2.64 -13.25
N ASP A 124 -15.99 -3.28 -14.28
CA ASP A 124 -15.07 -4.43 -14.18
C ASP A 124 -13.57 -4.09 -14.37
N GLU A 125 -13.24 -2.85 -14.76
CA GLU A 125 -11.89 -2.40 -15.14
C GLU A 125 -11.35 -1.26 -14.24
N GLY A 126 -12.18 -0.71 -13.35
CA GLY A 126 -11.78 0.33 -12.41
C GLY A 126 -11.01 -0.15 -11.18
N PRO A 127 -10.42 0.77 -10.39
CA PRO A 127 -9.64 0.45 -9.18
C PRO A 127 -10.45 -0.33 -8.14
N HIS A 128 -11.78 -0.19 -8.12
CA HIS A 128 -12.65 -0.96 -7.24
C HIS A 128 -12.69 -2.46 -7.60
N ALA A 129 -12.74 -2.79 -8.90
CA ALA A 129 -12.69 -4.18 -9.36
C ALA A 129 -11.31 -4.81 -9.08
N GLU A 130 -10.23 -4.03 -9.23
CA GLU A 130 -8.88 -4.47 -8.85
C GLU A 130 -8.75 -4.68 -7.34
N ILE A 131 -9.27 -3.77 -6.52
CA ILE A 131 -9.31 -3.93 -5.06
C ILE A 131 -10.03 -5.22 -4.68
N GLU A 132 -11.19 -5.50 -5.27
CA GLU A 132 -11.95 -6.72 -4.96
C GLU A 132 -11.15 -7.98 -5.33
N LYS A 133 -10.51 -8.01 -6.52
CA LYS A 133 -9.64 -9.11 -6.94
C LYS A 133 -8.47 -9.31 -5.97
N LEU A 134 -7.79 -8.23 -5.56
CA LEU A 134 -6.67 -8.29 -4.63
C LEU A 134 -7.11 -8.75 -3.23
N MET A 135 -8.27 -8.27 -2.75
CA MET A 135 -8.84 -8.69 -1.47
C MET A 135 -9.17 -10.17 -1.43
N ARG A 136 -9.82 -10.70 -2.48
CA ARG A 136 -10.06 -12.14 -2.60
C ARG A 136 -8.76 -12.93 -2.54
N LYS A 137 -7.71 -12.45 -3.22
CA LYS A 137 -6.39 -13.09 -3.19
C LYS A 137 -5.74 -13.07 -1.82
N ILE A 138 -5.86 -11.97 -1.07
CA ILE A 138 -5.34 -11.86 0.30
C ILE A 138 -6.05 -12.86 1.22
N ASN A 139 -7.38 -12.95 1.13
CA ASN A 139 -8.16 -13.91 1.90
C ASN A 139 -7.74 -15.36 1.59
N GLU A 140 -7.50 -15.70 0.32
CA GLU A 140 -6.97 -17.02 -0.07
C GLU A 140 -5.58 -17.30 0.52
N VAL A 141 -4.67 -16.31 0.48
CA VAL A 141 -3.30 -16.46 1.00
C VAL A 141 -3.30 -16.61 2.52
N ASN A 142 -4.16 -15.88 3.21
CA ASN A 142 -4.29 -15.93 4.66
C ASN A 142 -5.14 -17.12 5.16
N GLY A 143 -5.72 -17.92 4.25
CA GLY A 143 -6.54 -19.09 4.61
C GLY A 143 -7.91 -18.74 5.20
N VAL A 144 -8.46 -17.58 4.87
CA VAL A 144 -9.80 -17.16 5.30
C VAL A 144 -10.84 -17.79 4.37
N GLU A 145 -11.69 -18.67 4.90
CA GLU A 145 -12.83 -19.23 4.15
C GLU A 145 -13.82 -18.11 3.80
N MET A 146 -14.03 -17.87 2.50
CA MET A 146 -15.09 -16.96 2.04
C MET A 146 -16.44 -17.68 2.16
N ALA A 147 -17.29 -17.18 3.06
CA ALA A 147 -18.66 -17.67 3.26
C ALA A 147 -19.60 -17.32 2.09
#